data_AF-A0A424XX28-F1
#
_entry.id   AF-A0A424XX28-F1
#
_cell.length_a   1.000
_cell.length_b   1.000
_cell.length_c   1.000
_cell.angle_alpha   90.00
_cell.angle_beta   90.00
_cell.angle_gamma   90.00
#
_symmetry.space_group_name_H-M   'P 1'
#
loop_
_entity.id
_entity.type
_entity.pdbx_description
1 polymer ?
#
loop_
_entity_poly.entity_id
_entity_poly.type
_entity_poly.pdbx_seq_one_letter_code
_entity_poly.pdbx_strand_id
1 'polypeptide(L)'
;MQAEPEILQARLKNCLLTIVELEPVLTKLTIHSELLQEFKHLRSVISKVSELELSMEEVARIESATSMFLNELEIPLSYLNVKRHETLQ
;
A
#
# COMPACT_ATOMS: atom_id res chain seq x y z
N MET A 1 6.84 2.45 -26.90
CA MET A 1 6.92 3.68 -26.08
C MET A 1 5.56 3.81 -25.41
N GLN A 2 5.46 3.69 -24.08
CA GLN A 2 4.17 3.82 -23.38
C GLN A 2 3.68 5.27 -23.44
N ALA A 3 2.37 5.48 -23.51
CA ALA A 3 1.79 6.82 -23.49
C ALA A 3 1.90 7.42 -22.08
N GLU A 4 2.06 8.75 -21.97
CA GLU A 4 2.17 9.45 -20.68
C GLU A 4 1.03 9.11 -19.68
N PRO A 5 -0.25 9.00 -20.10
CA PRO A 5 -1.33 8.57 -19.21
C PRO A 5 -1.14 7.14 -18.66
N GLU A 6 -0.71 6.20 -19.50
CA GLU A 6 -0.48 4.79 -19.11
C GLU A 6 0.64 4.69 -18.06
N ILE A 7 1.67 5.54 -18.16
CA ILE A 7 2.77 5.60 -17.20
C ILE A 7 2.26 6.08 -15.83
N LEU A 8 1.43 7.12 -15.80
CA LEU A 8 0.86 7.65 -14.55
C LEU A 8 -0.07 6.64 -13.86
N GLN A 9 -0.90 5.96 -14.64
CA GLN A 9 -1.76 4.88 -14.15
C GLN A 9 -0.93 3.71 -13.61
N ALA A 10 0.14 3.31 -14.30
CA ALA A 10 1.03 2.25 -13.82
C ALA A 10 1.70 2.62 -12.48
N ARG A 11 2.16 3.87 -12.34
CA ARG A 11 2.77 4.39 -11.11
C ARG A 11 1.78 4.37 -9.95
N LEU A 12 0.58 4.92 -10.14
CA LEU A 12 -0.47 4.89 -9.12
C LEU A 12 -0.83 3.45 -8.74
N LYS A 13 -0.99 2.57 -9.73
CA LYS A 13 -1.30 1.16 -9.49
C LYS A 13 -0.21 0.47 -8.66
N ASN A 14 1.06 0.76 -8.93
CA ASN A 14 2.18 0.23 -8.14
C ASN A 14 2.10 0.69 -6.69
N CYS A 15 1.85 1.97 -6.42
CA CYS A 15 1.70 2.46 -5.04
C CYS A 15 0.59 1.72 -4.28
N LEU A 16 -0.59 1.59 -4.90
CA LEU A 16 -1.73 0.93 -4.27
C LEU A 16 -1.49 -0.58 -4.07
N LEU A 17 -0.82 -1.25 -5.02
CA LEU A 17 -0.43 -2.65 -4.89
C LEU A 17 0.55 -2.85 -3.73
N THR A 18 1.58 -2.01 -3.62
CA THR A 18 2.55 -2.05 -2.51
C THR A 18 1.85 -1.97 -1.15
N ILE A 19 0.83 -1.10 -1.01
CA ILE A 19 0.05 -1.01 0.23
C ILE A 19 -0.74 -2.30 0.47
N VAL A 20 -1.44 -2.81 -0.54
CA VAL A 20 -2.27 -4.02 -0.41
C VAL A 20 -1.45 -5.28 -0.11
N GLU A 21 -0.22 -5.37 -0.61
CA GLU A 21 0.71 -6.47 -0.30
C GLU A 21 1.05 -6.57 1.19
N LEU A 22 0.91 -5.48 1.95
CA LEU A 22 1.14 -5.46 3.39
C LEU A 22 -0.05 -5.97 4.22
N GLU A 23 -1.23 -6.12 3.62
CA GLU A 23 -2.44 -6.56 4.34
C GLU A 23 -2.21 -7.80 5.21
N PRO A 24 -1.61 -8.92 4.73
CA PRO A 24 -1.48 -10.14 5.53
C PRO A 24 -0.64 -9.95 6.79
N VAL A 25 0.29 -8.99 6.77
CA VAL A 25 1.16 -8.67 7.91
C VAL A 25 0.44 -7.72 8.86
N LEU A 26 -0.22 -6.69 8.33
CA LEU A 26 -0.94 -5.69 9.12
C LEU A 26 -2.17 -6.28 9.81
N THR A 27 -2.86 -7.25 9.19
CA THR A 27 -3.96 -7.97 9.85
C THR A 27 -3.54 -8.79 11.05
N LYS A 28 -2.24 -9.12 11.17
CA LYS A 28 -1.69 -9.81 12.36
C LYS A 28 -1.36 -8.84 13.49
N LEU A 29 -1.06 -7.58 13.16
CA LEU A 29 -0.83 -6.50 14.13
C LEU A 29 -2.13 -6.01 14.74
N THR A 30 -3.16 -5.93 13.91
CA THR A 30 -4.41 -5.27 14.27
C THR A 30 -5.58 -5.98 13.60
N ILE A 31 -6.40 -6.68 14.39
CA ILE A 31 -7.67 -7.23 13.93
C ILE A 31 -8.73 -6.13 14.05
N HIS A 32 -8.60 -5.07 13.24
CA HIS A 32 -9.65 -4.07 13.09
C HIS A 32 -10.41 -4.33 11.80
N SER A 33 -11.71 -4.56 11.92
CA SER A 33 -12.61 -4.77 10.78
C SER A 33 -12.59 -3.59 9.81
N GLU A 34 -12.38 -2.37 10.30
CA GLU A 34 -12.24 -1.15 9.51
C GLU A 34 -11.03 -1.22 8.56
N LEU A 35 -9.85 -1.62 9.04
CA LEU A 35 -8.65 -1.74 8.22
C LEU A 35 -8.82 -2.75 7.07
N LEU A 36 -9.52 -3.87 7.33
CA LEU A 36 -9.86 -4.84 6.30
C LEU A 36 -10.81 -4.26 5.23
N GLN A 37 -11.72 -3.36 5.60
CA GLN A 37 -12.58 -2.67 4.64
C GLN A 37 -11.76 -1.70 3.79
N GLU A 38 -10.79 -1.00 4.37
CA GLU A 38 -9.89 -0.12 3.63
C GLU A 38 -9.07 -0.90 2.58
N PHE A 39 -8.54 -2.07 2.91
CA PHE A 39 -7.85 -2.91 1.92
C PHE A 39 -8.77 -3.40 0.79
N LYS A 40 -10.04 -3.73 1.11
CA LYS A 40 -11.04 -4.05 0.09
C LYS A 40 -11.34 -2.84 -0.81
N HIS A 41 -11.45 -1.66 -0.23
CA HIS A 41 -11.64 -0.43 -0.97
C HIS A 41 -10.46 -0.16 -1.91
N LEU A 42 -9.22 -0.25 -1.42
CA LEU A 42 -8.00 -0.10 -2.24
C LEU A 42 -7.97 -1.07 -3.42
N ARG A 43 -8.32 -2.35 -3.23
CA ARG A 43 -8.44 -3.32 -4.33
C ARG A 43 -9.48 -2.93 -5.38
N SER A 44 -10.61 -2.39 -4.94
CA SER A 44 -11.63 -1.86 -5.86
C SER A 44 -11.09 -0.69 -6.68
N VAL A 45 -10.35 0.23 -6.05
CA VAL A 45 -9.70 1.34 -6.75
C VAL A 45 -8.67 0.83 -7.76
N ILE A 46 -7.80 -0.12 -7.39
CA ILE A 46 -6.79 -0.72 -8.29
C ILE A 46 -7.41 -1.25 -9.59
N SER A 47 -8.61 -1.86 -9.50
CA SER A 47 -9.30 -2.40 -10.68
C SER A 47 -9.74 -1.33 -11.70
N LYS A 48 -9.83 -0.07 -11.26
CA LYS A 48 -10.33 1.06 -12.05
C LYS A 48 -9.23 2.05 -12.44
N VAL A 49 -7.99 1.86 -11.97
CA VAL A 49 -6.88 2.83 -12.21
C VAL A 49 -6.65 3.08 -13.71
N SER A 50 -6.83 2.08 -14.57
CA SER A 50 -6.68 2.22 -16.03
C SER A 50 -7.73 3.15 -16.67
N GLU A 51 -8.82 3.45 -15.97
CA GLU A 51 -9.90 4.32 -16.43
C GLU A 51 -9.75 5.76 -15.89
N LEU A 52 -8.76 6.01 -15.04
CA LEU A 52 -8.56 7.32 -14.42
C LEU A 52 -7.74 8.24 -15.32
N GLU A 53 -8.21 9.47 -15.47
CA GLU A 53 -7.39 10.59 -15.92
C GLU A 53 -6.61 11.13 -14.71
N LEU A 54 -5.29 11.13 -14.82
CA LEU A 54 -4.38 11.46 -13.73
C LEU A 54 -3.41 12.55 -14.16
N SER A 55 -3.13 13.47 -13.24
CA SER A 55 -2.04 14.42 -13.36
C SER A 55 -0.77 13.90 -12.68
N MET A 56 0.39 14.42 -13.09
CA MET A 56 1.66 14.14 -12.43
C MET A 56 1.65 14.51 -10.94
N GLU A 57 0.98 15.62 -10.58
CA GLU A 57 0.92 16.10 -9.20
C GLU A 57 0.12 15.15 -8.31
N GLU A 58 -1.03 14.66 -8.78
CA GLU A 58 -1.83 13.68 -8.04
C GLU A 58 -1.07 12.38 -7.78
N VAL A 59 -0.40 11.86 -8.82
CA VAL A 59 0.42 10.65 -8.67
C VAL A 59 1.57 10.89 -7.69
N ALA A 60 2.27 12.02 -7.78
CA ALA A 60 3.37 12.36 -6.87
C ALA A 60 2.91 12.48 -5.41
N ARG A 61 1.72 13.03 -5.17
CA ARG A 61 1.12 13.10 -3.82
C ARG A 61 0.84 11.71 -3.25
N ILE A 62 0.30 10.80 -4.06
CA ILE A 62 0.04 9.42 -3.62
C ILE A 62 1.34 8.64 -3.42
N GLU A 63 2.34 8.82 -4.28
CA GLU A 63 3.67 8.24 -4.10
C GLU A 63 4.31 8.68 -2.77
N SER A 64 4.25 9.98 -2.47
CA SER A 64 4.76 10.54 -1.22
C SER A 64 4.03 9.96 -0.01
N ALA A 65 2.69 9.94 -0.03
CA ALA A 65 1.89 9.36 1.05
C ALA A 65 2.18 7.86 1.24
N THR A 66 2.39 7.12 0.15
CA THR A 66 2.77 5.70 0.19
C THR A 66 4.14 5.52 0.84
N SER A 67 5.12 6.34 0.47
CA SER A 67 6.46 6.32 1.08
C SER A 67 6.40 6.63 2.59
N MET A 68 5.66 7.66 2.99
CA MET A 68 5.46 8.00 4.40
C MET A 68 4.82 6.84 5.17
N PHE A 69 3.76 6.24 4.63
CA PHE A 69 3.11 5.07 5.22
C PHE A 69 4.08 3.90 5.42
N LEU A 70 4.91 3.59 4.43
CA LEU A 70 5.90 2.51 4.54
C LEU A 70 6.96 2.80 5.63
N ASN A 71 7.44 4.04 5.70
CA ASN A 71 8.42 4.45 6.72
C ASN A 71 7.83 4.36 8.13
N GLU A 72 6.57 4.76 8.31
CA GLU A 72 5.87 4.65 9.61
C GLU A 72 5.68 3.20 10.04
N LEU A 73 5.57 2.26 9.09
CA LEU A 73 5.42 0.83 9.36
C LEU A 73 6.72 0.09 9.64
N GLU A 74 7.88 0.62 9.25
CA GLU A 74 9.18 -0.04 9.44
C GLU A 74 9.42 -0.40 10.92
N ILE A 75 9.15 0.53 11.83
CA ILE A 75 9.31 0.33 13.26
C ILE A 75 8.33 -0.73 13.80
N PRO A 76 6.99 -0.60 13.65
CA PRO A 76 6.03 -1.63 14.06
C PRO A 76 6.34 -3.04 13.53
N LEU A 77 6.76 -3.14 12.26
CA LEU A 77 7.07 -4.42 11.63
C LEU A 77 8.38 -5.04 12.15
N SER A 78 9.37 -4.22 12.49
CA SER A 78 10.61 -4.70 13.10
C SER A 78 10.36 -5.41 14.45
N TYR A 79 9.45 -4.89 15.28
CA TYR A 79 9.08 -5.50 16.56
C TYR A 79 8.39 -6.86 16.41
N LEU A 80 7.64 -7.09 15.33
CA LEU A 80 7.05 -8.40 15.04
C LEU A 80 8.09 -9.45 14.70
N ASN A 81 9.15 -9.06 13.99
CA ASN A 81 10.24 -9.97 13.65
C ASN A 81 11.02 -10.36 14.91
N VAL A 82 11.23 -9.44 15.84
CA VAL A 82 11.90 -9.72 17.13
C VAL A 82 11.08 -10.68 18.00
N LYS A 83 9.77 -10.44 18.19
CA LYS A 83 8.92 -11.33 19.01
C LYS A 83 8.84 -12.78 18.52
N ARG A 84 8.97 -13.01 17.20
CA ARG A 84 9.02 -14.38 16.64
C ARG A 84 10.31 -15.12 17.00
N HIS A 85 11.41 -14.42 17.25
CA HIS A 85 12.68 -15.03 17.63
C HIS A 85 12.78 -15.33 19.13
N GLU A 86 12.06 -14.59 19.98
CA GLU A 86 12.03 -14.81 21.44
C GLU A 86 11.13 -15.98 21.87
N THR A 87 10.14 -16.35 21.06
CA THR A 87 9.21 -17.46 21.36
C THR A 87 9.71 -18.83 20.89
N LEU A 88 10.92 -18.91 20.33
CA LEU A 88 11.57 -20.13 19.87
C LEU A 88 12.80 -20.52 20.72
N GLN A 89 12.93 -19.97 21.93
CA GLN A 89 13.92 -20.36 22.95
C GLN A 89 13.22 -20.90 24.19
#